data_AF-A0A166AGK8-F1
#
_entry.id   AF-A0A166AGK8-F1
#
_cell.length_a   1.000
_cell.length_b   1.000
_cell.length_c   1.000
_cell.angle_alpha   90.00
_cell.angle_beta   90.00
_cell.angle_gamma   90.00
#
_symmetry.space_group_name_H-M   'P 1'
#
loop_
_entity.id
_entity.type
_entity.pdbx_description
1 polymer ?
#
loop_
_entity_poly.entity_id
_entity_poly.type
_entity_poly.pdbx_seq_one_letter_code
_entity_poly.pdbx_strand_id
1 'polypeptide(L)'
;MRVKKTTELDESKLDDDSNLSFDELKKEIKNLKEDLYLKEKERNQEIIKFNEKIAEIYKSKDEVIKELRTLETKEIDLKLKDFGNIQIQLQRLEHRLSLTQQSLEKAKGDIKLLKQIIIEFENQNLFNFISNKKPNSYFKYFKASNE
;
A
#
# COMPACT_ATOMS: atom_id res chain seq x y z
N MET A 1 -6.11 -21.42 53.01
CA MET A 1 -4.99 -21.77 53.92
C MET A 1 -4.69 -20.56 54.80
N ARG A 2 -4.94 -20.69 56.11
CA ARG A 2 -4.47 -19.74 57.13
C ARG A 2 -2.98 -20.01 57.36
N VAL A 3 -2.16 -18.97 57.32
CA VAL A 3 -0.94 -18.93 58.13
C VAL A 3 -0.95 -17.60 58.85
N LYS A 4 -1.37 -17.66 60.12
CA LYS A 4 -1.04 -16.64 61.11
C LYS A 4 0.44 -16.84 61.44
N LYS A 5 1.22 -15.77 61.43
CA LYS A 5 2.42 -15.67 62.27
C LYS A 5 2.44 -14.25 62.84
N THR A 6 2.08 -14.21 64.12
CA THR A 6 2.24 -13.08 65.05
C THR A 6 3.71 -12.91 65.43
N THR A 7 3.99 -11.75 66.04
CA THR A 7 5.12 -11.39 66.94
C THR A 7 6.47 -11.27 66.23
N GLU A 8 7.18 -10.15 66.26
CA GLU A 8 7.38 -9.16 67.33
C GLU A 8 7.49 -7.74 66.74
N LEU A 9 6.64 -6.82 67.23
CA LEU A 9 6.94 -5.39 67.14
C LEU A 9 7.97 -5.13 68.23
N ASP A 10 9.19 -4.81 67.81
CA ASP A 10 10.29 -4.42 68.68
C ASP A 10 9.95 -3.03 69.27
N GLU A 11 9.19 -3.02 70.36
CA GLU A 11 8.77 -1.84 71.12
C GLU A 11 9.93 -1.17 71.88
N SER A 12 11.19 -1.50 71.55
CA SER A 12 12.40 -1.01 72.23
C SER A 12 13.03 0.25 71.62
N LYS A 13 12.33 0.95 70.72
CA LYS A 13 12.82 2.22 70.12
C LYS A 13 11.82 3.38 70.26
N LEU A 14 11.18 3.48 71.41
CA LEU A 14 10.22 4.55 71.72
C LEU A 14 10.68 5.49 72.85
N ASP A 15 11.97 5.47 73.21
CA ASP A 15 12.54 6.39 74.21
C ASP A 15 13.80 7.06 73.65
N ASP A 16 13.63 8.12 72.86
CA ASP A 16 14.57 9.26 72.87
C ASP A 16 13.90 10.49 72.24
N ASP A 17 12.71 10.83 72.73
CA ASP A 17 12.10 12.12 72.42
C ASP A 17 12.48 13.13 73.51
N SER A 18 13.13 14.21 73.06
CA SER A 18 13.28 15.51 73.71
C SER A 18 14.25 15.66 74.88
N ASN A 19 15.47 16.11 74.55
CA ASN A 19 16.06 17.30 75.18
C ASN A 19 17.05 18.02 74.24
N LEU A 20 16.68 18.19 72.97
CA LEU A 20 17.35 19.16 72.10
C LEU A 20 17.01 20.58 72.59
N SER A 21 18.03 21.40 72.79
CA SER A 21 17.84 22.82 73.10
C SER A 21 17.03 23.49 71.99
N PHE A 22 16.22 24.49 72.32
CA PHE A 22 15.45 25.27 71.35
C PHE A 22 16.33 25.82 70.20
N ASP A 23 17.61 26.09 70.47
CA ASP A 23 18.57 26.52 69.46
C ASP A 23 19.06 25.39 68.53
N GLU A 24 19.05 24.14 69.00
CA GLU A 24 19.36 22.97 68.18
C GLU A 24 18.20 22.65 67.24
N LEU A 25 16.95 22.68 67.74
CA LEU A 25 15.74 22.57 66.92
C LEU A 25 15.67 23.66 65.86
N LYS A 26 16.06 24.90 66.18
CA LYS A 26 16.14 25.99 65.19
C LYS A 26 17.16 25.70 64.09
N LYS A 27 18.33 25.15 64.44
CA LYS A 27 19.36 24.77 63.46
C LYS A 27 18.87 23.64 62.57
N GLU A 28 18.22 22.64 63.14
CA GLU A 28 17.66 21.52 62.40
C GLU A 28 16.55 21.96 61.43
N ILE A 29 15.62 22.81 61.88
CA ILE A 29 14.59 23.42 61.01
C ILE A 29 15.25 24.21 59.87
N LYS A 30 16.34 24.95 60.14
CA LYS A 30 17.05 25.70 59.11
C LYS A 30 17.68 24.76 58.08
N ASN A 31 18.37 23.70 58.53
CA ASN A 31 18.99 22.71 57.65
C ASN A 31 17.95 21.97 56.80
N LEU A 32 16.84 21.55 57.41
CA LEU A 32 15.74 20.88 56.69
C LEU A 32 15.11 21.80 55.63
N LYS A 33 15.00 23.10 55.90
CA LYS A 33 14.53 24.07 54.89
C LYS A 33 15.51 24.23 53.73
N GLU A 34 16.81 24.27 54.01
CA GLU A 34 17.86 24.34 52.99
C GLU A 34 17.88 23.06 52.14
N ASP A 35 17.77 21.89 52.76
CA ASP A 35 17.70 20.59 52.08
C ASP A 35 16.44 20.47 51.21
N LEU A 36 15.28 20.91 51.72
CA LEU A 36 14.04 20.95 50.94
C LEU A 36 14.17 21.85 49.72
N TYR A 37 14.77 23.04 49.89
CA TYR A 37 14.99 23.97 48.78
C TYR A 37 15.92 23.38 47.71
N LEU A 38 17.00 22.72 48.12
CA LEU A 38 17.92 22.04 47.19
C LEU A 38 17.23 20.92 46.43
N LYS A 39 16.51 20.03 47.14
CA LYS A 39 15.74 18.94 46.51
C LYS A 39 14.65 19.45 45.55
N GLU A 40 13.96 20.53 45.91
CA GLU A 40 12.95 21.13 45.05
C GLU A 40 13.59 21.70 43.78
N LYS A 41 14.74 22.38 43.92
CA LYS A 41 15.52 22.89 42.78
C LYS A 41 15.97 21.76 41.85
N GLU A 42 16.51 20.67 42.39
CA GLU A 42 16.93 19.50 41.61
C GLU A 42 15.75 18.88 40.86
N ARG A 43 14.63 18.66 41.55
CA ARG A 43 13.40 18.14 40.94
C ARG A 43 12.91 19.03 39.81
N ASN A 44 12.93 20.35 39.99
CA ASN A 44 12.51 21.29 38.96
C ASN A 44 13.43 21.24 37.73
N GLN A 45 14.74 21.07 37.92
CA GLN A 45 15.68 20.86 36.82
C GLN A 45 15.41 19.56 36.07
N GLU A 46 15.08 18.47 36.77
CA GLU A 46 14.69 17.21 36.13
C GLU A 46 13.39 17.35 35.32
N ILE A 47 12.39 18.04 35.86
CA ILE A 47 11.13 18.32 35.16
C ILE A 47 11.39 19.08 33.85
N ILE A 48 12.27 20.08 33.87
CA ILE A 48 12.65 20.84 32.67
C ILE A 48 13.27 19.89 31.62
N LYS A 49 14.25 19.07 32.02
CA LYS A 49 14.89 18.09 31.11
C LYS A 49 13.89 17.10 30.52
N PHE A 50 12.95 16.60 31.32
CA PHE A 50 11.92 15.69 30.83
C PHE A 50 10.96 16.39 29.86
N ASN A 51 10.58 17.64 30.13
CA ASN A 51 9.74 18.41 29.22
C ASN A 51 10.43 18.70 27.88
N GLU A 52 11.73 19.02 27.91
CA GLU A 52 12.54 19.18 26.70
C GLU A 52 12.58 17.90 25.87
N LYS A 53 12.83 16.75 26.53
CA LYS A 53 12.85 15.43 25.88
C LYS A 53 11.48 15.08 25.29
N ILE A 54 10.40 15.39 26.00
CA ILE A 54 9.04 15.19 25.50
C ILE A 54 8.79 16.04 24.25
N ALA A 55 9.21 17.31 24.26
CA ALA A 55 9.07 18.19 23.10
C ALA A 55 9.86 17.68 21.89
N GLU A 56 11.07 17.17 22.10
CA GLU A 56 11.89 16.54 21.05
C GLU A 56 11.21 15.30 20.46
N ILE A 57 10.64 14.43 21.31
CA ILE A 57 9.89 13.25 20.87
C ILE A 57 8.68 13.66 20.03
N TYR A 58 7.93 14.69 20.44
CA TYR A 58 6.79 15.18 19.65
C TYR A 58 7.23 15.74 18.29
N LYS A 59 8.32 16.49 18.25
CA LYS A 59 8.87 17.00 17.00
C LYS A 59 9.30 15.87 16.06
N SER A 60 10.04 14.89 16.59
CA SER A 60 10.46 13.72 15.82
C SER A 60 9.27 12.91 15.32
N LYS A 61 8.23 12.71 16.14
CA LYS A 61 6.97 12.07 15.73
C LYS A 61 6.34 12.81 14.54
N ASP A 62 6.26 14.13 14.59
CA ASP A 62 5.67 14.93 13.52
C ASP A 62 6.48 14.87 12.22
N GLU A 63 7.81 14.83 12.30
CA GLU A 63 8.71 14.63 11.16
C GLU A 63 8.51 13.24 10.52
N VAL A 64 8.46 12.19 11.34
CA VAL A 64 8.19 10.81 10.89
C VAL A 64 6.83 10.71 10.21
N ILE A 65 5.79 11.35 10.76
CA ILE A 65 4.45 11.36 10.14
C ILE A 65 4.47 12.06 8.77
N LYS A 66 5.22 13.15 8.62
CA LYS A 66 5.35 13.85 7.32
C LYS A 66 6.07 12.99 6.30
N GLU A 67 7.13 12.31 6.71
CA GLU A 67 7.88 11.42 5.84
C GLU A 67 7.02 10.22 5.41
N LEU A 68 6.30 9.61 6.35
CA LEU A 68 5.37 8.51 6.09
C LEU A 68 4.34 8.89 5.02
N ARG A 69 3.67 10.04 5.19
CA ARG A 69 2.68 10.54 4.21
C ARG A 69 3.30 10.78 2.82
N THR A 70 4.55 11.25 2.79
CA THR A 70 5.27 11.46 1.53
C THR A 70 5.57 10.13 0.84
N LEU A 71 5.96 9.11 1.59
CA LEU A 71 6.21 7.77 1.06
C LEU A 71 4.92 7.11 0.58
N GLU A 72 3.84 7.20 1.35
CA GLU A 72 2.52 6.69 0.96
C GLU A 72 2.04 7.33 -0.36
N THR A 73 2.21 8.64 -0.49
CA THR A 73 1.86 9.34 -1.74
C THR A 73 2.69 8.84 -2.92
N LYS A 74 4.01 8.69 -2.74
CA LYS A 74 4.91 8.15 -3.78
C LYS A 74 4.55 6.72 -4.18
N GLU A 75 4.16 5.88 -3.22
CA GLU A 75 3.74 4.51 -3.49
C GLU A 75 2.47 4.49 -4.35
N ILE A 76 1.50 5.35 -4.03
CA ILE A 76 0.27 5.50 -4.83
C ILE A 76 0.61 5.96 -6.25
N ASP A 77 1.48 6.95 -6.41
CA ASP A 77 1.89 7.44 -7.73
C ASP A 77 2.55 6.34 -8.59
N LEU A 78 3.41 5.51 -7.98
CA LEU A 78 4.02 4.37 -8.66
C LEU A 78 2.97 3.35 -9.11
N LYS A 79 2.03 2.99 -8.23
CA LYS A 79 0.92 2.07 -8.54
C LYS A 79 0.04 2.61 -9.68
N LEU A 80 -0.25 3.91 -9.67
CA LEU A 80 -1.02 4.56 -10.74
C LEU A 80 -0.28 4.53 -12.08
N LYS A 81 1.03 4.76 -12.06
CA LYS A 81 1.87 4.65 -13.27
C LYS A 81 1.86 3.24 -13.83
N ASP A 82 1.99 2.22 -12.98
CA ASP A 82 1.94 0.82 -13.40
C ASP A 82 0.57 0.46 -13.98
N PHE A 83 -0.51 0.93 -13.36
CA PHE A 83 -1.87 0.75 -13.88
C PHE A 83 -2.03 1.40 -15.27
N GLY A 84 -1.54 2.62 -15.47
CA GLY A 84 -1.56 3.29 -16.77
C GLY A 84 -0.81 2.51 -17.85
N ASN A 85 0.35 1.94 -17.52
CA ASN A 85 1.11 1.10 -18.45
C ASN A 85 0.34 -0.17 -18.85
N ILE A 86 -0.28 -0.84 -17.87
CA ILE A 86 -1.12 -2.02 -18.12
C ILE A 86 -2.31 -1.66 -19.01
N GLN A 87 -2.95 -0.51 -18.75
CA GLN A 87 -4.09 -0.05 -19.56
C GLN A 87 -3.69 0.20 -21.02
N ILE A 88 -2.53 0.81 -21.27
CA ILE A 88 -2.01 1.01 -22.64
C ILE A 88 -1.74 -0.34 -23.32
N GLN A 89 -1.15 -1.31 -22.61
CA GLN A 89 -0.92 -2.65 -23.15
C GLN A 89 -2.23 -3.36 -23.48
N LEU A 90 -3.23 -3.26 -22.61
CA LEU A 90 -4.57 -3.81 -22.84
C LEU A 90 -5.19 -3.24 -24.12
N GLN A 91 -5.21 -1.92 -24.28
CA GLN A 91 -5.76 -1.26 -25.48
C GLN A 91 -5.07 -1.71 -26.77
N ARG A 92 -3.74 -1.89 -26.74
CA ARG A 92 -2.98 -2.41 -27.89
C ARG A 92 -3.38 -3.85 -28.21
N LEU A 93 -3.58 -4.69 -27.20
CA LEU A 93 -4.02 -6.08 -27.39
C LEU A 93 -5.45 -6.15 -27.92
N GLU A 94 -6.37 -5.33 -27.39
CA GLU A 94 -7.75 -5.23 -27.86
C GLU A 94 -7.80 -4.80 -29.34
N HIS A 95 -7.01 -3.79 -29.71
CA HIS A 95 -6.92 -3.36 -31.10
C HIS A 95 -6.39 -4.48 -32.02
N ARG A 96 -5.32 -5.17 -31.63
CA ARG A 96 -4.78 -6.31 -32.37
C ARG A 96 -5.79 -7.44 -32.48
N LEU A 97 -6.55 -7.72 -31.42
CA LEU A 97 -7.58 -8.73 -31.43
C LEU A 97 -8.68 -8.37 -32.43
N SER A 98 -9.15 -7.12 -32.42
CA SER A 98 -10.14 -6.61 -33.36
C SER A 98 -9.69 -6.76 -34.82
N LEU A 99 -8.46 -6.36 -35.13
CA LEU A 99 -7.89 -6.51 -36.48
C LEU A 99 -7.79 -8.00 -36.86
N THR A 100 -7.33 -8.84 -35.95
CA THR A 100 -7.20 -10.28 -36.19
C THR A 100 -8.56 -10.93 -36.44
N GLN A 101 -9.58 -10.55 -35.68
CA GLN A 101 -10.96 -11.01 -35.88
C GLN A 101 -11.49 -10.60 -37.25
N GLN A 102 -11.25 -9.35 -37.66
CA GLN A 102 -11.64 -8.87 -38.99
C GLN A 102 -10.97 -9.67 -40.11
N SER A 103 -9.65 -9.93 -40.01
CA SER A 103 -8.92 -10.77 -40.96
C SER A 103 -9.45 -12.20 -41.00
N LEU A 104 -9.79 -12.77 -39.84
CA LEU A 104 -10.36 -14.11 -39.74
C LEU A 104 -11.74 -14.19 -40.40
N GLU A 105 -12.60 -13.21 -40.19
CA GLU A 105 -13.91 -13.16 -40.83
C GLU A 105 -13.80 -12.98 -42.35
N LYS A 106 -12.85 -12.16 -42.83
CA LYS A 106 -12.55 -12.06 -44.26
C LYS A 106 -12.12 -13.41 -44.83
N ALA A 107 -11.16 -14.07 -44.20
CA ALA A 107 -10.68 -15.39 -44.63
C ALA A 107 -11.78 -16.46 -44.62
N LYS A 108 -12.67 -16.45 -43.62
CA LYS A 108 -13.86 -17.33 -43.60
C LYS A 108 -14.79 -17.06 -44.79
N GLY A 109 -15.01 -15.78 -45.12
CA GLY A 109 -15.77 -15.38 -46.30
C GLY A 109 -15.16 -15.90 -47.60
N ASP A 110 -13.85 -15.73 -47.75
CA ASP A 110 -13.08 -16.21 -48.91
C ASP A 110 -13.17 -17.73 -49.05
N ILE A 111 -12.97 -18.47 -47.95
CA ILE A 111 -13.11 -19.94 -47.93
C ILE A 111 -14.52 -20.37 -48.34
N LYS A 112 -15.55 -19.70 -47.85
CA LYS A 112 -16.95 -20.01 -48.18
C LYS A 112 -17.20 -19.83 -49.68
N LEU A 113 -16.69 -18.74 -50.26
CA LEU A 113 -16.86 -18.44 -51.67
C LEU A 113 -16.04 -19.40 -52.56
N LEU A 114 -14.81 -19.75 -52.17
CA LEU A 114 -14.00 -20.75 -52.86
C LEU A 114 -14.66 -22.13 -52.84
N LYS A 115 -15.25 -22.55 -51.70
CA LYS A 115 -16.05 -23.79 -51.63
C LYS A 115 -17.22 -23.76 -52.61
N GLN A 116 -17.92 -22.63 -52.72
CA GLN A 116 -19.00 -22.48 -53.68
C GLN A 116 -18.50 -22.60 -55.13
N ILE A 117 -17.35 -21.98 -55.46
CA ILE A 117 -16.74 -22.11 -56.79
C ILE A 117 -16.43 -23.57 -57.13
N ILE A 118 -15.82 -24.31 -56.20
CA ILE A 118 -15.49 -25.73 -56.38
C ILE A 118 -16.76 -26.53 -56.68
N ILE A 119 -17.81 -26.38 -55.87
CA ILE A 119 -19.09 -27.08 -56.05
C ILE A 119 -19.72 -26.71 -57.41
N GLU A 120 -19.67 -25.44 -57.83
CA GLU A 120 -20.21 -25.00 -59.11
C GLU A 120 -19.44 -25.57 -60.31
N PHE A 121 -18.12 -25.75 -60.20
CA PHE A 121 -17.31 -26.43 -61.22
C PHE A 121 -17.54 -27.94 -61.25
N GLU A 122 -17.67 -28.59 -60.09
CA GLU A 122 -17.96 -30.03 -59.99
C GLU A 122 -19.30 -30.40 -60.63
N ASN A 123 -20.30 -29.51 -60.51
CA ASN A 123 -21.64 -29.72 -61.05
C ASN A 123 -21.83 -29.12 -62.45
N GLN A 124 -20.73 -28.77 -63.15
CA GLN A 124 -20.81 -28.06 -64.42
C GLN A 124 -21.07 -29.02 -65.61
N ASN A 125 -22.05 -28.69 -66.45
CA ASN A 125 -22.35 -29.47 -67.65
C ASN A 125 -21.15 -29.49 -68.63
N LEU A 126 -20.89 -30.65 -69.26
CA LEU A 126 -19.82 -30.88 -70.25
C LEU A 126 -19.70 -29.78 -71.31
N PHE A 127 -20.83 -29.26 -71.82
CA PHE A 127 -20.83 -28.19 -72.82
C PHE A 127 -20.31 -26.85 -72.26
N ASN A 128 -20.65 -26.51 -71.01
CA ASN A 128 -20.15 -25.31 -70.34
C ASN A 128 -18.66 -25.43 -69.98
N PHE A 129 -18.21 -26.65 -69.67
CA PHE A 129 -16.80 -26.96 -69.45
C PHE A 129 -15.98 -26.78 -70.74
N ILE A 130 -16.44 -27.35 -71.86
CA ILE A 130 -15.76 -27.24 -73.17
C ILE A 130 -15.74 -25.78 -73.68
N SER A 131 -16.82 -25.03 -73.45
CA SER A 131 -16.89 -23.60 -73.81
C SER A 131 -16.18 -22.67 -72.82
N ASN A 132 -15.47 -23.23 -71.82
CA ASN A 132 -14.67 -22.52 -70.84
C ASN A 132 -15.44 -21.44 -70.05
N LYS A 133 -16.75 -21.65 -69.89
CA LYS A 133 -17.65 -20.69 -69.24
C LYS A 133 -17.49 -20.82 -67.73
N LYS A 134 -16.92 -19.81 -67.06
CA LYS A 134 -16.71 -19.88 -65.60
C LYS A 134 -17.97 -19.52 -64.81
N PRO A 135 -18.17 -20.08 -63.59
CA PRO A 135 -19.30 -19.75 -62.75
C PRO A 135 -19.30 -18.29 -62.27
N ASN A 136 -20.47 -17.73 -61.96
CA ASN A 136 -20.56 -16.35 -61.48
C ASN A 136 -19.83 -16.12 -60.15
N SER A 137 -19.76 -17.15 -59.29
CA SER A 137 -18.99 -17.11 -58.04
C SER A 137 -17.50 -16.92 -58.28
N TYR A 138 -16.94 -17.49 -59.37
CA TYR A 138 -15.55 -17.31 -59.78
C TYR A 138 -15.24 -15.85 -60.07
N PHE A 139 -16.10 -15.19 -60.86
CA PHE A 139 -15.92 -13.77 -61.15
C PHE A 139 -16.10 -12.89 -59.91
N LYS A 140 -16.99 -13.26 -58.98
CA LYS A 140 -17.13 -12.53 -57.70
C LYS A 140 -15.85 -12.58 -56.87
N TYR A 141 -15.17 -13.73 -56.77
CA TYR A 141 -13.93 -13.85 -56.01
C TYR A 141 -12.81 -12.99 -56.60
N PHE A 142 -12.53 -13.20 -57.90
CA PHE A 142 -11.39 -12.57 -58.56
C PHE A 142 -11.62 -11.09 -58.90
N LYS A 143 -12.87 -10.61 -58.88
CA LYS A 143 -13.19 -9.18 -58.95
C LYS A 143 -13.01 -8.50 -57.60
N ALA A 144 -13.38 -9.16 -56.49
CA ALA A 144 -13.19 -8.64 -55.14
C ALA A 144 -11.74 -8.69 -54.65
N SER A 145 -10.86 -9.47 -55.29
CA SER A 145 -9.43 -9.56 -54.95
C SER A 145 -8.54 -8.52 -55.65
N ASN A 146 -9.08 -7.78 -56.62
CA ASN A 146 -8.36 -6.78 -57.43
C ASN A 146 -8.70 -5.32 -57.04
N GLU A 147 -9.54 -5.13 -56.02
CA GLU A 147 -9.81 -3.86 -55.32
C GLU A 147 -9.15 -3.89 -53.93
#